data_AF-A0A1I0AWZ9-F1
#
_entry.id   AF-A0A1I0AWZ9-F1
#
_cell.length_a   1.000
_cell.length_b   1.000
_cell.length_c   1.000
_cell.angle_alpha   90.00
_cell.angle_beta   90.00
_cell.angle_gamma   90.00
#
_symmetry.space_group_name_H-M   'P 1'
#
loop_
_entity.id
_entity.type
_entity.pdbx_description
1 polymer ?
#
loop_
_entity_poly.entity_id
_entity_poly.type
_entity_poly.pdbx_seq_one_letter_code
_entity_poly.pdbx_strand_id
1 'polypeptide(L)'
;MRNRSILTEAKQIQLASELIKLGARLQVLEVNSNLSRERLVKLYKEIKGVSPPKGMLPYSEDWFMSWQPNMHSSLFVNIYNYITTHGDID
;
A
#
# COMPACT_ATOMS: atom_id res chain seq x y z
N MET A 1 3.04 -12.74 -26.31
CA MET A 1 3.08 -11.65 -25.32
C MET A 1 1.66 -11.09 -25.20
N ARG A 2 0.98 -11.30 -24.07
CA ARG A 2 -0.40 -10.83 -23.87
C ARG A 2 -0.34 -9.31 -23.72
N ASN A 3 -0.85 -8.56 -24.71
CA ASN A 3 -0.93 -7.10 -24.68
C ASN A 3 -1.61 -6.68 -23.37
N ARG A 4 -0.83 -6.20 -22.40
CA ARG A 4 -1.39 -5.59 -21.20
C ARG A 4 -2.06 -4.30 -21.66
N SER A 5 -3.32 -4.11 -21.27
CA SER A 5 -4.05 -2.88 -21.59
C SER A 5 -3.33 -1.70 -20.95
N ILE A 6 -3.02 -0.68 -21.76
CA ILE A 6 -2.38 0.58 -21.30
C ILE A 6 -3.24 1.23 -20.21
N LEU A 7 -4.57 1.12 -20.30
CA LEU A 7 -5.49 1.63 -19.28
C LEU A 7 -5.30 0.91 -17.94
N THR A 8 -5.10 -0.41 -17.96
CA THR A 8 -4.84 -1.18 -16.74
C THR A 8 -3.49 -0.78 -16.14
N GLU A 9 -2.49 -0.56 -16.98
CA GLU A 9 -1.17 -0.11 -16.51
C GLU A 9 -1.22 1.30 -15.91
N ALA A 10 -1.93 2.23 -16.53
CA ALA A 10 -2.14 3.57 -16.01
C ALA A 10 -2.85 3.56 -14.65
N LYS A 11 -3.89 2.73 -14.49
CA LYS A 11 -4.57 2.54 -13.19
C LYS A 11 -3.63 2.02 -12.10
N GLN A 12 -2.75 1.07 -12.43
CA GLN A 12 -1.78 0.52 -11.48
C GLN A 12 -0.73 1.55 -11.05
N ILE A 13 -0.28 2.39 -11.99
CA ILE A 13 0.64 3.51 -11.68
C ILE A 13 -0.05 4.54 -10.79
N GLN A 14 -1.31 4.88 -11.09
CA GLN A 14 -2.09 5.81 -10.28
C GLN A 14 -2.26 5.28 -8.86
N LEU A 15 -2.70 4.03 -8.70
CA LEU A 15 -2.84 3.38 -7.39
C LEU A 15 -1.52 3.39 -6.61
N ALA A 16 -0.42 2.97 -7.23
CA ALA A 16 0.89 2.99 -6.59
C ALA A 16 1.30 4.41 -6.18
N SER A 17 1.01 5.42 -6.99
CA SER A 17 1.31 6.82 -6.70
C SER A 17 0.52 7.34 -5.49
N GLU A 18 -0.75 7.00 -5.38
CA GLU A 18 -1.61 7.37 -4.25
C GLU A 18 -1.14 6.70 -2.96
N LEU A 19 -0.83 5.40 -3.01
CA LEU A 19 -0.28 4.66 -1.87
C LEU A 19 1.08 5.24 -1.41
N ILE A 20 1.97 5.63 -2.33
CA ILE A 20 3.24 6.29 -1.99
C ILE A 20 2.98 7.62 -1.26
N LYS A 21 2.00 8.41 -1.72
CA LYS A 21 1.65 9.68 -1.06
C LYS A 21 1.19 9.45 0.38
N LEU A 22 0.38 8.41 0.61
CA LEU A 22 -0.06 7.95 1.93
C LEU A 22 1.06 7.35 2.80
N GLY A 23 2.27 7.18 2.28
CA GLY A 23 3.42 6.67 3.03
C GLY A 23 3.56 5.15 3.00
N ALA A 24 2.92 4.48 2.04
CA ALA A 24 3.08 3.03 1.87
C ALA A 24 4.56 2.66 1.66
N ARG A 25 4.98 1.59 2.34
CA ARG A 25 6.31 1.00 2.14
C ARG A 25 6.35 0.15 0.88
N LEU A 26 7.56 -0.05 0.35
CA LEU A 26 7.77 -0.76 -0.91
C LEU A 26 7.16 -2.17 -0.89
N GLN A 27 7.23 -2.89 0.23
CA GLN A 27 6.63 -4.22 0.37
C GLN A 27 5.09 -4.19 0.22
N VAL A 28 4.43 -3.13 0.71
CA VAL A 28 2.98 -2.97 0.53
C VAL A 28 2.67 -2.71 -0.94
N LEU A 29 3.47 -1.88 -1.61
CA LEU A 29 3.29 -1.58 -3.03
C LEU A 29 3.51 -2.81 -3.93
N GLU A 30 4.47 -3.67 -3.59
CA GLU A 30 4.75 -4.91 -4.32
C GLU A 30 3.60 -5.92 -4.25
N VAL A 31 2.86 -5.95 -3.13
CA VAL A 31 1.70 -6.85 -2.96
C VAL A 31 0.43 -6.28 -3.59
N ASN A 32 0.27 -4.96 -3.60
CA ASN A 32 -0.96 -4.29 -4.05
C ASN A 32 -0.90 -3.81 -5.51
N SER A 33 0.24 -3.95 -6.20
CA SER A 33 0.38 -3.53 -7.60
C SER A 33 1.09 -4.58 -8.46
N ASN A 34 0.76 -4.60 -9.75
CA ASN A 34 1.38 -5.49 -10.75
C ASN A 34 2.65 -4.88 -11.40
N LEU A 35 3.23 -3.86 -10.78
CA LEU A 35 4.42 -3.17 -11.26
C LEU A 35 5.69 -3.89 -10.79
N SER A 36 6.74 -3.89 -11.62
CA SER A 36 8.02 -4.43 -11.21
C SER A 36 8.63 -3.58 -10.08
N ARG A 37 9.41 -4.23 -9.22
CA ARG A 37 10.11 -3.57 -8.12
C ARG A 37 10.93 -2.36 -8.57
N GLU A 38 11.63 -2.47 -9.69
CA GLU A 38 12.42 -1.36 -10.26
C GLU A 38 11.56 -0.14 -10.60
N ARG A 39 10.37 -0.36 -11.18
CA ARG A 39 9.44 0.72 -11.50
C ARG A 39 8.88 1.37 -10.24
N LEU A 40 8.55 0.57 -9.22
CA LEU A 40 8.09 1.09 -7.92
C LEU A 40 9.16 1.93 -7.21
N VAL A 41 10.43 1.51 -7.26
CA VAL A 41 11.54 2.29 -6.68
C VAL A 41 11.75 3.61 -7.42
N LYS A 42 11.67 3.61 -8.75
CA LYS A 42 11.75 4.86 -9.55
C LYS A 42 10.59 5.79 -9.22
N LEU A 43 9.36 5.28 -9.24
CA LEU A 43 8.15 6.04 -8.91
C LEU A 43 8.20 6.63 -7.49
N TYR A 44 8.69 5.86 -6.52
CA TYR A 44 8.87 6.34 -5.15
C TYR A 44 9.85 7.52 -5.07
N LYS A 45 11.00 7.42 -5.76
CA LYS A 45 11.99 8.50 -5.81
C LYS A 45 11.45 9.74 -6.51
N GLU A 46 10.69 9.57 -7.58
CA GLU A 46 10.06 10.68 -8.30
C GLU A 46 9.05 11.44 -7.43
N ILE A 47 8.26 10.74 -6.61
CA ILE A 47 7.21 11.34 -5.78
C ILE A 47 7.77 11.91 -4.46
N LYS A 48 8.63 11.17 -3.76
CA LYS A 48 9.10 11.53 -2.40
C LYS A 48 10.50 12.17 -2.39
N GLY A 49 11.21 12.17 -3.51
CA GLY A 49 12.58 12.71 -3.62
C GLY A 49 13.65 11.91 -2.87
N VAL A 50 13.28 10.87 -2.14
CA VAL A 50 14.18 10.03 -1.34
C VAL A 50 14.10 8.57 -1.75
N SER A 51 15.13 7.80 -1.44
CA SER A 51 15.07 6.35 -1.64
C SER A 51 14.11 5.72 -0.64
N PRO A 52 13.32 4.70 -1.04
CA PRO A 52 12.43 4.02 -0.12
C PRO A 52 13.23 3.42 1.06
N PRO A 53 12.67 3.45 2.28
CA PRO A 53 13.35 2.93 3.46
C PRO A 53 13.66 1.44 3.27
N LYS A 54 14.90 1.07 3.58
CA LYS A 54 15.39 -0.31 3.53
C LYS A 54 15.02 -1.02 4.83
N GLY A 55 14.64 -2.29 4.72
CA GLY A 55 14.28 -3.13 5.87
C GLY A 55 12.90 -3.76 5.69
N MET A 56 12.70 -4.93 6.30
CA MET A 56 11.41 -5.63 6.29
C MET A 56 10.40 -4.84 7.13
N LEU A 57 9.12 -4.91 6.76
CA LEU A 57 8.04 -4.50 7.66
C LEU A 57 8.11 -5.40 8.91
N PRO A 58 7.98 -4.85 10.12
CA PRO A 58 7.74 -5.68 11.29
C PRO A 58 6.42 -6.43 11.10
N TYR A 59 6.45 -7.75 11.25
CA TYR A 59 5.31 -8.66 11.06
C TYR A 59 4.91 -9.37 12.37
N SER A 60 5.38 -8.89 13.52
CA SER A 60 5.06 -9.49 14.81
C SER A 60 3.64 -9.14 15.24
N GLU A 61 2.82 -10.16 15.50
CA GLU A 61 1.50 -10.01 16.11
C GLU A 61 1.58 -9.29 17.47
N ASP A 62 2.69 -9.46 18.18
CA ASP A 62 3.00 -8.80 19.46
C ASP A 62 2.92 -7.27 19.39
N TRP A 63 3.15 -6.68 18.21
CA TRP A 63 3.04 -5.23 18.04
C TRP A 63 1.62 -4.76 18.35
N PHE A 64 0.59 -5.54 18.00
CA PHE A 64 -0.82 -5.22 18.22
C PHE A 64 -1.30 -5.49 19.66
N MET A 65 -0.51 -6.19 20.47
CA MET A 65 -0.87 -6.51 21.86
C MET A 65 -0.54 -5.38 22.83
N SER A 66 0.30 -4.42 22.41
CA SER A 66 0.59 -3.21 23.20
C SER A 66 -0.58 -2.24 23.18
N TRP A 67 -0.87 -1.56 24.30
CA TRP A 67 -2.06 -0.72 24.48
C TRP A 67 -2.32 0.29 23.32
N GLN A 68 -1.32 1.10 22.97
CA GLN A 68 -1.50 2.15 21.96
C GLN A 68 -1.67 1.57 20.54
N PRO A 69 -0.79 0.67 20.04
CA PRO A 69 -1.00 -0.03 18.77
C PRO A 69 -2.33 -0.78 18.70
N ASN A 70 -2.74 -1.43 19.81
CA ASN A 70 -4.00 -2.14 19.90
C ASN A 70 -5.17 -1.20 19.59
N MET A 71 -5.30 -0.11 20.34
CA MET A 71 -6.39 0.86 20.13
C MET A 71 -6.41 1.42 18.70
N HIS A 72 -5.25 1.79 18.15
CA HIS A 72 -5.17 2.35 16.80
C HIS A 72 -5.56 1.32 15.73
N SER A 73 -5.08 0.08 15.87
CA SER A 73 -5.39 -1.01 14.93
C SER A 73 -6.86 -1.40 14.99
N SER A 74 -7.45 -1.50 16.19
CA SER A 74 -8.89 -1.80 16.36
C SER A 74 -9.76 -0.72 15.73
N LEU A 75 -9.43 0.56 15.92
CA LEU A 75 -10.15 1.66 15.28
C LEU A 75 -10.08 1.56 13.75
N PHE A 76 -8.87 1.36 13.20
CA PHE A 76 -8.66 1.21 11.77
C PHE A 76 -9.47 0.05 11.19
N VAL A 77 -9.40 -1.13 11.80
CA VAL A 77 -10.12 -2.33 11.32
C VAL A 77 -11.63 -2.14 11.41
N ASN A 78 -12.14 -1.49 12.46
CA ASN A 78 -13.56 -1.18 12.55
C ASN A 78 -14.03 -0.25 11.43
N ILE A 79 -13.27 0.79 11.12
CA ILE A 79 -13.56 1.70 9.99
C ILE A 79 -13.53 0.93 8.66
N TYR A 80 -12.50 0.10 8.46
CA TYR A 80 -12.37 -0.72 7.26
C TYR A 80 -13.56 -1.68 7.09
N ASN A 81 -13.95 -2.38 8.14
CA ASN A 81 -15.09 -3.30 8.12
C ASN A 81 -16.38 -2.55 7.84
N TYR A 82 -16.61 -1.41 8.49
CA TYR A 82 -17.80 -0.60 8.27
C TYR A 82 -17.93 -0.18 6.80
N ILE A 83 -16.84 0.34 6.22
CA ILE A 83 -16.77 0.76 4.82
C ILE A 83 -16.98 -0.42 3.87
N THR A 84 -16.40 -1.59 4.17
CA THR A 84 -16.53 -2.77 3.31
C THR A 84 -17.95 -3.37 3.36
N THR A 85 -18.61 -3.32 4.52
CA THR A 85 -19.96 -3.86 4.69
C THR A 85 -21.06 -2.93 4.16
N HIS A 86 -20.87 -1.61 4.25
CA HIS A 86 -21.93 -0.63 3.96
C HIS A 86 -21.61 0.31 2.80
N GLY A 87 -20.39 0.28 2.26
CA GLY A 87 -19.90 1.27 1.30
C GLY A 87 -20.22 1.00 -0.16
N ASP A 88 -21.06 0.01 -0.49
CA ASP A 88 -21.33 -0.44 -1.87
C ASP A 88 -20.05 -0.52 -2.73
N ILE A 89 -19.00 -1.13 -2.16
CA ILE A 89 -17.72 -1.31 -2.83
C ILE A 89 -17.80 -2.63 -3.59
N ASP A 90 -18.17 -2.56 -4.86
CA ASP A 90 -18.09 -3.68 -5.84
C ASP A 90 -16.63 -4.06 -6.17
#